data_AF-A0A433I3K8-F1
#
_entry.id   AF-A0A433I3K8-F1
#
_cell.length_a   1.000
_cell.length_b   1.000
_cell.length_c   1.000
_cell.angle_alpha   90.00
_cell.angle_beta   90.00
_cell.angle_gamma   90.00
#
_symmetry.space_group_name_H-M   'P 1'
#
loop_
_entity.id
_entity.type
_entity.pdbx_description
1 polymer ?
#
loop_
_entity_poly.entity_id
_entity_poly.type
_entity_poly.pdbx_seq_one_letter_code
_entity_poly.pdbx_strand_id
1 'polypeptide(L)'
;NTVERYVLGVEHWHIGAWLMQAWSMPEEVIAAARWHHSEDCTQPHAEYANLVLIANRLLQHIGLGEENNNRLPALAMFTLGINRDQAFDALLRVQASMTELDSLSQALRLTTPS
;
A
#
# COMPACT_ATOMS: atom_id res chain seq x y z
N ASN A 1 -13.15 -1.59 -4.66
CA ASN A 1 -13.65 -0.37 -3.98
C ASN A 1 -15.14 -0.13 -4.23
N THR A 2 -15.63 -0.09 -5.49
CA THR A 2 -17.07 0.15 -5.78
C THR A 2 -18.03 -0.86 -5.15
N VAL A 3 -17.65 -2.15 -5.07
CA VAL A 3 -18.45 -3.19 -4.44
C VAL A 3 -18.58 -2.98 -2.92
N GLU A 4 -17.49 -2.64 -2.23
CA GLU A 4 -17.48 -2.38 -0.79
C GLU A 4 -18.37 -1.18 -0.45
N ARG A 5 -18.21 -0.07 -1.18
CA ARG A 5 -19.06 1.10 -1.00
C ARG A 5 -20.54 0.78 -1.23
N TYR A 6 -20.85 -0.03 -2.23
CA TYR A 6 -22.22 -0.43 -2.54
C TYR A 6 -22.85 -1.33 -1.46
N VAL A 7 -22.08 -2.26 -0.91
CA VAL A 7 -22.58 -3.26 0.06
C VAL A 7 -22.54 -2.75 1.51
N LEU A 8 -21.49 -2.03 1.88
CA LEU A 8 -21.18 -1.66 3.27
C LEU A 8 -21.31 -0.15 3.53
N GLY A 9 -21.48 0.67 2.49
CA GLY A 9 -21.50 2.13 2.61
C GLY A 9 -20.13 2.77 2.84
N VAL A 10 -19.07 1.97 3.00
CA VAL A 10 -17.69 2.38 3.25
C VAL A 10 -16.72 1.51 2.43
N GLU A 11 -15.47 1.95 2.31
CA GLU A 11 -14.40 1.21 1.59
C GLU A 11 -13.35 0.71 2.58
N HIS A 12 -12.58 -0.33 2.24
CA HIS A 12 -11.63 -0.99 3.16
C HIS A 12 -10.66 -0.03 3.85
N TRP A 13 -10.20 1.01 3.15
CA TRP A 13 -9.26 1.98 3.72
C TRP A 13 -9.89 2.82 4.84
N HIS A 14 -11.20 3.07 4.82
CA HIS A 14 -11.89 3.71 5.94
C HIS A 14 -11.86 2.81 7.17
N ILE A 15 -12.20 1.53 6.99
CA ILE A 15 -12.23 0.53 8.06
C ILE A 15 -10.82 0.33 8.63
N GLY A 16 -9.81 0.20 7.76
CA GLY A 16 -8.41 0.05 8.15
C GLY A 16 -7.92 1.25 8.98
N ALA A 17 -8.21 2.48 8.53
CA ALA A 17 -7.84 3.69 9.27
C ALA A 17 -8.52 3.77 10.64
N TRP A 18 -9.81 3.41 10.74
CA TRP A 18 -10.51 3.35 12.02
C TRP A 18 -9.94 2.30 12.96
N LEU A 19 -9.56 1.14 12.44
CA LEU A 19 -8.94 0.08 13.23
C LEU A 19 -7.58 0.52 13.79
N MET A 20 -6.72 1.11 12.96
CA MET A 20 -5.42 1.63 13.39
C MET A 20 -5.59 2.71 14.47
N GLN A 21 -6.60 3.58 14.33
CA GLN A 21 -6.92 4.58 15.34
C GLN A 21 -7.43 3.94 16.64
N ALA A 22 -8.33 2.97 16.57
CA ALA A 22 -8.85 2.26 17.73
C ALA A 22 -7.77 1.51 18.51
N TRP A 23 -6.75 1.01 17.80
CA TRP A 23 -5.58 0.36 18.40
C TRP A 23 -4.51 1.35 18.88
N SER A 24 -4.75 2.66 18.78
CA SER A 24 -3.79 3.71 19.16
C SER A 24 -2.44 3.56 18.44
N MET A 25 -2.47 3.18 17.16
CA MET A 25 -1.29 3.10 16.32
C MET A 25 -0.71 4.51 16.05
N PRO A 26 0.58 4.64 15.70
CA PRO A 26 1.19 5.91 15.34
C PRO A 26 0.45 6.62 14.20
N GLU A 27 0.47 7.96 14.20
CA GLU A 27 -0.25 8.79 13.22
C GLU A 27 0.19 8.52 11.78
N GLU A 28 1.46 8.17 11.59
CA GLU A 28 2.06 7.80 10.30
C GLU A 28 1.40 6.54 9.72
N VAL A 29 1.13 5.54 10.58
CA VAL A 29 0.47 4.29 10.19
C VAL A 29 -1.00 4.54 9.87
N ILE A 30 -1.67 5.37 10.67
CA ILE A 30 -3.05 5.77 10.42
C ILE A 30 -3.15 6.52 9.09
N ALA A 31 -2.23 7.45 8.81
CA ALA A 31 -2.20 8.22 7.57
C ALA A 31 -1.96 7.33 6.34
N ALA A 32 -1.00 6.40 6.42
CA ALA A 32 -0.74 5.44 5.35
C ALA A 32 -2.00 4.60 5.04
N ALA A 33 -2.63 4.03 6.07
CA ALA A 33 -3.85 3.24 5.91
C ALA A 33 -5.01 4.06 5.33
N ARG A 34 -5.15 5.32 5.75
CA ARG A 34 -6.27 6.18 5.34
C ARG A 34 -6.15 6.69 3.91
N TRP A 35 -4.95 7.05 3.46
CA TRP A 35 -4.79 7.85 2.24
C TRP A 35 -4.04 7.15 1.11
N HIS A 36 -3.67 5.87 1.24
CA HIS A 36 -2.86 5.17 0.21
C HIS A 36 -3.51 5.04 -1.18
N HIS A 37 -4.81 5.33 -1.34
CA HIS A 37 -5.47 5.40 -2.65
C HIS A 37 -5.51 6.82 -3.25
N SER A 38 -5.14 7.86 -2.50
CA SER A 38 -5.19 9.26 -2.96
C SER A 38 -3.94 9.60 -3.78
N GLU A 39 -4.12 9.90 -5.08
CA GLU A 39 -3.03 10.27 -5.99
C GLU A 39 -2.49 11.70 -5.75
N ASP A 40 -3.23 12.49 -4.96
CA ASP A 40 -3.00 13.90 -4.66
C ASP A 40 -2.80 14.18 -3.16
N CYS A 41 -2.43 13.17 -2.37
CA CYS A 41 -2.34 13.28 -0.93
C CYS A 41 -1.24 14.26 -0.49
N THR A 42 -1.66 15.29 0.26
CA THR A 42 -0.83 16.35 0.87
C THR A 42 -1.14 16.55 2.36
N GLN A 43 -1.80 15.57 2.97
CA GLN A 43 -2.16 15.58 4.40
C GLN A 43 -0.91 15.41 5.29
N PRO A 44 -1.00 15.66 6.61
CA PRO A 44 0.08 15.30 7.53
C PRO A 44 0.47 13.83 7.38
N HIS A 45 1.78 13.55 7.38
CA HIS A 45 2.36 12.21 7.18
C HIS A 45 2.02 11.58 5.81
N ALA A 46 1.73 12.41 4.79
CA ALA A 46 1.38 11.94 3.44
C ALA A 46 2.51 11.15 2.76
N GLU A 47 3.77 11.32 3.16
CA GLU A 47 4.90 10.57 2.63
C GLU A 47 4.71 9.06 2.73
N TYR A 48 4.09 8.58 3.81
CA TYR A 48 3.83 7.16 4.01
C TYR A 48 2.71 6.65 3.10
N ALA A 49 1.62 7.41 2.98
CA ALA A 49 0.53 7.08 2.05
C ALA A 49 1.01 7.09 0.58
N ASN A 50 1.79 8.11 0.21
CA ASN A 50 2.37 8.26 -1.12
C ASN A 50 3.36 7.14 -1.44
N LEU A 51 4.15 6.69 -0.47
CA LEU A 51 5.04 5.55 -0.65
C LEU A 51 4.27 4.25 -0.88
N VAL A 52 3.21 4.00 -0.11
CA VAL A 52 2.33 2.82 -0.33
C VAL A 52 1.67 2.88 -1.70
N LEU A 53 1.18 4.06 -2.13
CA LEU A 53 0.62 4.23 -3.46
C LEU A 53 1.64 3.87 -4.56
N ILE A 54 2.89 4.35 -4.45
CA ILE A 54 3.95 4.01 -5.40
C ILE A 54 4.21 2.50 -5.39
N ALA A 55 4.31 1.88 -4.22
CA ALA A 55 4.53 0.44 -4.08
C ALA A 55 3.41 -0.38 -4.75
N ASN A 56 2.14 -0.02 -4.50
CA ASN A 56 0.98 -0.67 -5.13
C ASN A 56 1.03 -0.58 -6.66
N ARG A 57 1.40 0.59 -7.21
CA ARG A 57 1.57 0.81 -8.66
C ARG A 57 2.74 0.01 -9.24
N LEU A 58 3.82 -0.17 -8.47
CA LEU A 58 4.97 -0.98 -8.88
C LEU A 58 4.64 -2.47 -8.91
N LEU A 59 3.98 -3.00 -7.88
CA LEU A 59 3.61 -4.42 -7.79
C LEU A 59 2.73 -4.87 -8.97
N GLN A 60 1.97 -3.96 -9.57
CA GLN A 60 1.24 -4.26 -10.82
C GLN A 60 2.13 -4.68 -11.99
N HIS A 61 3.35 -4.15 -12.08
CA HIS A 61 4.26 -4.47 -13.19
C HIS A 61 4.76 -5.92 -13.15
N ILE A 62 4.62 -6.59 -12.01
CA ILE A 62 4.98 -7.99 -11.82
C ILE A 62 3.76 -8.89 -11.55
N GLY A 63 2.55 -8.37 -11.77
CA GLY A 63 1.30 -9.12 -11.62
C GLY A 63 0.88 -9.41 -10.18
N LEU A 64 1.38 -8.64 -9.19
CA LEU A 64 1.07 -8.83 -7.77
C LEU A 64 0.18 -7.74 -7.17
N GLY A 65 -0.23 -6.73 -7.95
CA GLY A 65 -1.11 -5.69 -7.42
C GLY A 65 -2.59 -6.05 -7.58
N GLU A 66 -3.45 -5.36 -6.82
CA GLU A 66 -4.91 -5.52 -6.88
C GLU A 66 -5.64 -4.47 -7.76
N GLU A 67 -5.02 -3.32 -8.00
CA GLU A 67 -5.60 -2.20 -8.76
C GLU A 67 -5.31 -2.23 -10.29
N ASN A 68 -6.31 -2.02 -11.15
CA ASN A 68 -6.12 -1.95 -12.61
C ASN A 68 -5.46 -0.64 -13.11
N ASN A 69 -4.43 -0.15 -12.42
CA ASN A 69 -3.65 1.02 -12.82
C ASN A 69 -2.18 0.82 -12.39
N ASN A 70 -1.29 0.82 -13.37
CA ASN A 70 0.16 0.69 -13.20
C ASN A 70 0.91 2.00 -13.44
N ARG A 71 0.22 3.11 -13.69
CA ARG A 71 0.86 4.40 -13.92
C ARG A 71 1.45 4.92 -12.62
N LEU A 72 2.75 5.17 -12.59
CA LEU A 72 3.40 5.72 -11.40
C LEU A 72 2.85 7.14 -11.09
N PRO A 73 2.55 7.43 -9.81
CA PRO A 73 1.88 8.66 -9.41
C PRO A 73 2.87 9.83 -9.40
N ALA A 74 2.77 10.72 -10.38
CA ALA A 74 3.77 11.77 -10.61
C ALA A 74 3.97 12.71 -9.40
N LEU A 75 2.88 13.12 -8.72
CA LEU A 75 2.97 13.98 -7.55
C LEU A 75 3.70 13.28 -6.39
N ALA A 76 3.31 12.05 -6.06
CA ALA A 76 3.95 11.27 -5.01
C ALA A 76 5.44 11.00 -5.32
N MET A 77 5.79 10.66 -6.56
CA MET A 77 7.19 10.52 -6.98
C MET A 77 7.97 11.82 -6.80
N PHE A 78 7.40 12.94 -7.23
CA PHE A 78 8.01 14.26 -7.09
C PHE A 78 8.19 14.67 -5.63
N THR A 79 7.15 14.57 -4.81
CA THR A 79 7.16 14.93 -3.39
C THR A 79 8.20 14.12 -2.61
N LEU A 80 8.38 12.84 -2.95
CA LEU A 80 9.35 11.96 -2.30
C LEU A 80 10.76 12.01 -2.93
N GLY A 81 10.95 12.74 -4.03
CA GLY A 81 12.22 12.77 -4.76
C GLY A 81 12.62 11.42 -5.36
N ILE A 82 11.66 10.51 -5.59
CA ILE A 82 11.89 9.18 -6.14
C ILE A 82 11.77 9.27 -7.67
N ASN A 83 12.84 8.97 -8.37
CA ASN A 83 12.80 8.84 -9.83
C ASN A 83 12.38 7.43 -10.27
N ARG A 84 12.10 7.29 -11.57
CA ARG A 84 11.61 6.03 -12.14
C ARG A 84 12.62 4.90 -11.97
N ASP A 85 13.91 5.14 -12.21
CA ASP A 85 14.94 4.11 -12.12
C ASP A 85 15.06 3.59 -10.69
N GLN A 86 15.09 4.48 -9.69
CA GLN A 86 15.08 4.10 -8.26
C GLN A 86 13.86 3.25 -7.88
N ALA A 87 12.68 3.60 -8.39
CA ALA A 87 11.45 2.86 -8.14
C ALA A 87 11.50 1.44 -8.73
N PHE A 88 11.99 1.30 -9.97
CA PHE A 88 12.13 -0.02 -10.60
C PHE A 88 13.27 -0.84 -10.01
N ASP A 89 14.39 -0.22 -9.60
CA ASP A 89 15.45 -0.89 -8.86
C ASP A 89 14.95 -1.47 -7.54
N ALA A 90 14.08 -0.73 -6.83
CA ALA A 90 13.43 -1.24 -5.63
C ALA A 90 12.54 -2.45 -5.93
N LEU A 91 11.75 -2.38 -7.01
CA LEU A 91 10.92 -3.50 -7.45
C LEU A 91 11.74 -4.74 -7.81
N LEU A 92 12.88 -4.58 -8.48
CA LEU A 92 13.79 -5.68 -8.80
C LEU A 92 14.36 -6.34 -7.54
N ARG A 93 14.70 -5.55 -6.51
CA ARG A 93 15.14 -6.10 -5.21
C ARG A 93 14.02 -6.90 -4.54
N VAL A 94 12.78 -6.40 -4.56
CA VAL A 94 11.63 -7.15 -4.04
C VAL A 94 11.43 -8.45 -4.81
N GLN A 95 11.52 -8.42 -6.14
CA GLN A 95 11.37 -9.61 -6.98
C GLN A 95 12.45 -10.67 -6.70
N ALA A 96 13.69 -10.23 -6.46
CA ALA A 96 14.80 -11.12 -6.11
C ALA A 96 14.59 -11.83 -4.76
N SER A 97 13.82 -11.21 -3.84
CA SER A 97 13.51 -11.73 -2.51
C SER A 97 12.15 -12.43 -2.38
N MET A 98 11.47 -12.73 -3.50
CA MET A 98 10.12 -13.32 -3.46
C MET A 98 10.05 -14.64 -2.69
N THR A 99 11.06 -15.52 -2.83
CA THR A 99 11.12 -16.79 -2.11
C THR A 99 11.13 -16.59 -0.58
N GLU A 100 11.83 -15.55 -0.11
CA GLU A 100 11.90 -15.23 1.32
C GLU A 100 10.58 -14.63 1.81
N LEU A 101 9.94 -13.80 1.00
CA LEU A 101 8.61 -13.24 1.28
C LEU A 101 7.53 -14.34 1.33
N ASP A 102 7.58 -15.32 0.43
CA ASP A 102 6.68 -16.48 0.45
C ASP A 102 6.89 -17.32 1.72
N SER A 103 8.13 -17.52 2.13
CA SER A 103 8.47 -18.22 3.37
C SER A 103 7.94 -17.49 4.61
N LEU A 104 8.08 -16.17 4.65
CA LEU A 104 7.53 -15.33 5.74
C LEU A 104 6.00 -15.38 5.76
N SER A 105 5.36 -15.25 4.59
CA SER A 105 3.91 -15.36 4.44
C SER A 105 3.40 -16.70 4.98
N GLN A 106 4.09 -17.80 4.67
CA GLN A 106 3.74 -19.12 5.18
C GLN A 106 3.86 -19.22 6.70
N ALA A 107 4.89 -18.61 7.30
CA ALA A 107 5.09 -18.62 8.75
C ALA A 107 4.06 -17.76 9.50
N LEU A 108 3.56 -16.69 8.88
CA LEU A 108 2.57 -15.78 9.44
C LEU A 108 1.13 -16.23 9.26
N ARG A 109 0.87 -17.27 8.44
CA ARG A 109 -0.46 -17.89 8.38
C ARG A 109 -0.80 -18.40 9.77
N LEU A 110 -1.81 -17.78 10.40
CA LEU A 110 -2.37 -18.25 11.65
C LEU A 110 -2.62 -19.76 11.51
N THR A 111 -1.92 -20.56 12.31
CA THR A 111 -2.25 -21.96 12.48
C THR A 111 -3.69 -22.00 12.94
N THR A 112 -4.60 -22.40 12.05
CA THR A 112 -5.98 -22.68 12.45
C THR A 112 -5.92 -23.71 13.58
N PRO A 113 -6.39 -23.40 14.80
CA PRO A 113 -6.43 -24.40 15.84
C PRO A 113 -7.34 -25.55 15.39
N SER A 114 -6.83 -26.77 15.53
CA SER A 114 -7.50 -28.05 15.26
C SER A 114 -8.70 -28.25 16.17
#